data_AF-A0A1C5DKY2-F1
#
_entry.id   AF-A0A1C5DKY2-F1
#
_cell.length_a   1.000
_cell.length_b   1.000
_cell.length_c   1.000
_cell.angle_alpha   90.00
_cell.angle_beta   90.00
_cell.angle_gamma   90.00
#
_symmetry.space_group_name_H-M   'P 1'
#
loop_
_entity.id
_entity.type
_entity.pdbx_description
1 polymer ?
#
loop_
_entity_poly.entity_id
_entity_poly.type
_entity_poly.pdbx_seq_one_letter_code
_entity_poly.pdbx_strand_id
1 'polypeptide(L)'
;MNTTTMRTGARASALALLVAWTPALSAAAESPAPGAEAEAMPDTGTGRAVIADGHVDIGPRFDHGRWTVQIRDDTTKPATWRETADVVLHVKDTAKIEVPESKEFGFLGAPGDPVWLLPQVQQAGVLWPGWNSQEPEVAASVDREVNWRLTSVKGPGDFVLFLNGSFGTPKILFDGRKELPQETGIEVNSHVHGNWAFTEPGTYLLDVRMSAKTKDGKSHRSERTLRFSVGPQDPRRAFVAKSPAEKRTTPPIDADTAEPSDTNGPAAPLWWGAGVAAAVVAVAATLTWRRGRNRGRTAPSRAENAAREEGEGQ
;
A
#
# COMPACT_ATOMS: atom_id res chain seq x y z
N MET A 1 23.18 -52.61 -64.24
CA MET A 1 23.45 -54.06 -64.07
C MET A 1 22.20 -54.68 -63.47
N ASN A 2 21.53 -55.52 -64.26
CA ASN A 2 20.37 -56.30 -63.87
C ASN A 2 20.76 -57.45 -62.94
N THR A 3 19.91 -57.76 -61.96
CA THR A 3 19.41 -59.13 -61.70
C THR A 3 18.34 -59.06 -60.59
N THR A 4 17.29 -59.86 -60.50
CA THR A 4 16.36 -60.58 -61.39
C THR A 4 15.36 -61.27 -60.44
N THR A 5 14.13 -61.51 -60.91
CA THR A 5 13.18 -62.58 -60.48
C THR A 5 12.49 -62.48 -59.10
N MET A 6 11.24 -62.90 -58.90
CA MET A 6 10.13 -63.32 -59.79
C MET A 6 8.87 -63.54 -58.92
N ARG A 7 7.72 -63.20 -59.51
CA ARG A 7 6.47 -63.99 -59.62
C ARG A 7 5.62 -64.41 -58.40
N THR A 8 4.33 -64.19 -58.68
CA THR A 8 3.15 -65.06 -58.48
C THR A 8 2.50 -65.11 -57.11
N GLY A 9 1.19 -64.84 -57.14
CA GLY A 9 0.32 -64.83 -55.97
C GLY A 9 -0.33 -66.16 -55.67
N ALA A 10 -1.14 -66.14 -54.61
CA ALA A 10 -2.24 -67.05 -54.39
C ALA A 10 -3.23 -66.39 -53.43
N ARG A 11 -4.51 -66.64 -53.68
CA ARG A 11 -5.66 -66.11 -52.97
C ARG A 11 -5.85 -66.80 -51.61
N ALA A 12 -6.40 -66.01 -50.70
CA ALA A 12 -7.41 -66.34 -49.70
C ALA A 12 -7.15 -67.50 -48.71
N SER A 13 -7.07 -67.13 -47.44
CA SER A 13 -7.79 -67.83 -46.38
C SER A 13 -8.14 -66.83 -45.29
N ALA A 14 -9.44 -66.61 -45.11
CA ALA A 14 -10.01 -65.84 -44.03
C ALA A 14 -9.87 -66.64 -42.73
N LEU A 15 -9.24 -66.04 -41.72
CA LEU A 15 -9.34 -66.50 -40.33
C LEU A 15 -10.00 -65.38 -39.53
N ALA A 16 -11.20 -65.67 -39.03
CA ALA A 16 -12.00 -64.77 -38.22
C ALA A 16 -11.28 -64.50 -36.88
N LEU A 17 -10.90 -63.24 -36.67
CA LEU A 17 -10.45 -62.71 -35.39
C LEU A 17 -11.69 -62.34 -34.55
N LEU A 18 -12.03 -63.19 -33.59
CA LEU A 18 -12.88 -62.80 -32.44
C LEU A 18 -12.01 -61.98 -31.47
N VAL A 19 -11.95 -60.67 -31.68
CA VAL A 19 -11.47 -59.74 -30.66
C VAL A 19 -12.66 -59.41 -29.76
N ALA A 20 -12.63 -59.92 -28.53
CA ALA A 20 -13.55 -59.51 -27.49
C ALA A 20 -13.36 -58.01 -27.21
N TRP A 21 -14.39 -57.22 -27.50
CA TRP A 21 -14.49 -55.84 -27.02
C TRP A 21 -14.72 -55.86 -25.51
N THR A 22 -13.68 -55.63 -24.72
CA THR A 22 -13.85 -55.11 -23.36
C THR A 22 -14.13 -53.61 -23.50
N PRO A 23 -15.29 -53.08 -23.08
CA PRO A 23 -15.43 -51.65 -22.95
C PRO A 23 -14.45 -51.21 -21.86
N ALA A 24 -13.46 -50.40 -22.22
CA ALA A 24 -12.74 -49.61 -21.24
C ALA A 24 -13.79 -48.73 -20.55
N LEU A 25 -14.02 -48.95 -19.26
CA LEU A 25 -14.68 -47.96 -18.42
C LEU A 25 -13.78 -46.72 -18.47
N SER A 26 -14.14 -45.78 -19.34
CA SER A 26 -13.67 -44.41 -19.23
C SER A 26 -14.24 -43.90 -17.90
N ALA A 27 -13.41 -43.90 -16.86
CA ALA A 27 -13.74 -43.15 -15.66
C ALA A 27 -13.83 -41.68 -16.08
N ALA A 28 -15.05 -41.21 -16.30
CA ALA A 28 -15.31 -39.79 -16.38
C ALA A 28 -14.78 -39.21 -15.06
N ALA A 29 -13.72 -38.40 -15.15
CA ALA A 29 -13.32 -37.57 -14.03
C ALA A 29 -14.50 -36.64 -13.78
N GLU A 30 -15.28 -36.95 -12.73
CA GLU A 30 -16.28 -36.05 -12.19
C GLU A 30 -15.56 -34.74 -11.89
N SER A 31 -15.80 -33.72 -12.72
CA SER A 31 -15.34 -32.37 -12.41
C SER A 31 -16.09 -31.96 -11.14
N PRO A 32 -15.40 -31.58 -10.05
CA PRO A 32 -16.09 -31.13 -8.86
C PRO A 32 -16.97 -29.94 -9.24
N ALA A 33 -18.26 -30.02 -8.90
CA ALA A 33 -19.16 -28.88 -8.99
C ALA A 33 -18.54 -27.68 -8.25
N PRO A 34 -18.76 -26.43 -8.70
CA PRO A 34 -18.30 -25.26 -7.98
C PRO A 34 -19.15 -25.08 -6.70
N GLY A 35 -18.84 -25.87 -5.67
CA GLY A 35 -19.01 -25.46 -4.28
C GLY A 35 -17.79 -24.61 -3.94
N ALA A 36 -17.95 -23.35 -3.55
CA ALA A 36 -18.29 -23.02 -2.17
C ALA A 36 -17.33 -23.64 -1.14
N GLU A 37 -16.05 -23.77 -1.48
CA GLU A 37 -15.01 -23.47 -0.50
C GLU A 37 -14.94 -21.94 -0.42
N ALA A 38 -15.79 -21.36 0.42
CA ALA A 38 -15.48 -20.04 0.95
C ALA A 38 -14.12 -20.22 1.64
N GLU A 39 -13.04 -19.73 1.03
CA GLU A 39 -11.76 -19.67 1.71
C GLU A 39 -12.03 -18.97 3.03
N ALA A 40 -11.90 -19.72 4.13
CA ALA A 40 -12.16 -19.19 5.46
C ALA A 40 -11.29 -17.94 5.59
N MET A 41 -11.93 -16.79 5.83
CA MET A 41 -11.19 -15.55 5.99
C MET A 41 -10.11 -15.75 7.06
N PRO A 42 -8.85 -15.38 6.79
CA PRO A 42 -7.77 -15.65 7.74
C PRO A 42 -8.09 -15.01 9.08
N ASP A 43 -8.02 -15.78 10.17
CA ASP A 43 -8.27 -15.28 11.50
C ASP A 43 -7.38 -14.07 11.84
N THR A 44 -7.89 -13.22 12.73
CA THR A 44 -7.08 -12.14 13.28
C THR A 44 -5.92 -12.71 14.09
N GLY A 45 -4.70 -12.37 13.71
CA GLY A 45 -3.49 -12.81 14.40
C GLY A 45 -3.44 -12.28 15.83
N THR A 46 -2.91 -13.10 16.74
CA THR A 46 -2.80 -12.76 18.15
C THR A 46 -1.41 -12.25 18.51
N GLY A 47 -1.33 -11.49 19.59
CA GLY A 47 -0.06 -11.06 20.19
C GLY A 47 0.47 -9.74 19.64
N ARG A 48 1.30 -9.09 20.46
CA ARG A 48 1.85 -7.77 20.17
C ARG A 48 2.90 -7.82 19.06
N ALA A 49 2.83 -6.86 18.15
CA ALA A 49 3.78 -6.68 17.06
C ALA A 49 4.31 -5.25 17.00
N VAL A 50 5.61 -5.11 16.77
CA VAL A 50 6.23 -3.85 16.37
C VAL A 50 6.59 -3.99 14.89
N ILE A 51 6.01 -3.13 14.05
CA ILE A 51 6.25 -3.16 12.60
C ILE A 51 7.02 -1.89 12.23
N ALA A 52 8.26 -2.06 11.75
CA ALA A 52 9.21 -0.97 11.53
C ALA A 52 9.70 -0.86 10.07
N ASP A 53 9.28 -1.79 9.21
CA ASP A 53 9.69 -1.91 7.82
C ASP A 53 8.63 -2.71 7.06
N GLY A 54 8.46 -2.39 5.78
CA GLY A 54 7.57 -3.10 4.87
C GLY A 54 6.15 -2.52 4.82
N HIS A 55 5.33 -3.18 4.02
CA HIS A 55 3.99 -2.74 3.69
C HIS A 55 2.97 -3.14 4.76
N VAL A 56 2.11 -2.20 5.14
CA VAL A 56 0.92 -2.45 5.94
C VAL A 56 -0.23 -1.62 5.42
N ASP A 57 -1.46 -2.11 5.55
CA ASP A 57 -2.66 -1.31 5.25
C ASP A 57 -3.57 -1.19 6.47
N ILE A 58 -4.08 0.01 6.70
CA ILE A 58 -5.19 0.24 7.63
C ILE A 58 -6.49 0.21 6.83
N GLY A 59 -7.42 -0.64 7.20
CA GLY A 59 -8.69 -0.75 6.48
C GLY A 59 -9.81 -1.27 7.35
N PRO A 60 -11.07 -1.06 6.93
CA PRO A 60 -12.18 -1.77 7.52
C PRO A 60 -12.13 -3.24 7.10
N ARG A 61 -12.73 -4.08 7.94
CA ARG A 61 -12.91 -5.50 7.68
C ARG A 61 -14.18 -5.97 8.38
N PHE A 62 -14.87 -6.92 7.77
CA PHE A 62 -15.80 -7.78 8.50
C PHE A 62 -15.01 -8.93 9.15
N ASP A 63 -14.91 -8.92 10.47
CA ASP A 63 -14.34 -10.00 11.26
C ASP A 63 -15.49 -10.76 11.93
N HIS A 64 -15.78 -11.97 11.43
CA HIS A 64 -16.92 -12.77 11.88
C HIS A 64 -18.25 -11.98 11.84
N GLY A 65 -18.50 -11.26 10.75
CA GLY A 65 -19.70 -10.42 10.54
C GLY A 65 -19.69 -9.08 11.29
N ARG A 66 -18.64 -8.79 12.09
CA ARG A 66 -18.50 -7.52 12.80
C ARG A 66 -17.58 -6.58 12.04
N TRP A 67 -18.07 -5.40 11.72
CA TRP A 67 -17.25 -4.32 11.17
C TRP A 67 -16.21 -3.84 12.20
N THR A 68 -14.94 -3.88 11.84
CA THR A 68 -13.82 -3.40 12.65
C THR A 68 -12.82 -2.64 11.77
N VAL A 69 -11.93 -1.88 12.40
CA VAL A 69 -10.74 -1.34 11.73
C VAL A 69 -9.54 -2.17 12.19
N GLN A 70 -8.79 -2.71 11.24
CA GLN A 70 -7.63 -3.56 11.51
C GLN A 70 -6.44 -3.14 10.64
N ILE A 71 -5.28 -3.70 10.96
CA ILE A 71 -4.05 -3.54 10.17
C ILE A 71 -3.79 -4.86 9.44
N ARG A 72 -3.70 -4.81 8.12
CA ARG A 72 -3.20 -5.91 7.29
C ARG A 72 -1.68 -5.83 7.25
N ASP A 73 -1.01 -6.77 7.88
CA ASP A 73 0.44 -6.88 7.96
C ASP A 73 0.99 -7.79 6.85
N ASP A 74 1.47 -7.16 5.77
CA ASP A 74 2.05 -7.85 4.61
C ASP A 74 3.53 -8.22 4.78
N THR A 75 4.12 -7.88 5.93
CA THR A 75 5.49 -8.27 6.29
C THR A 75 5.58 -9.75 6.66
N THR A 76 4.45 -10.34 7.03
CA THR A 76 4.28 -11.77 7.26
C THR A 76 3.85 -12.51 5.99
N LYS A 77 4.14 -13.81 5.91
CA LYS A 77 3.70 -14.70 4.82
C LYS A 77 3.04 -15.95 5.42
N PRO A 78 1.72 -16.16 5.21
CA PRO A 78 0.77 -15.26 4.54
C PRO A 78 0.59 -13.93 5.29
N ALA A 79 -0.02 -12.94 4.63
CA ALA A 79 -0.36 -11.67 5.26
C ALA A 79 -1.29 -11.90 6.47
N THR A 80 -1.08 -11.14 7.53
CA THR A 80 -1.80 -11.32 8.80
C THR A 80 -2.63 -10.09 9.12
N TRP A 81 -3.92 -10.27 9.42
CA TRP A 81 -4.72 -9.19 10.01
C TRP A 81 -4.43 -9.07 11.50
N ARG A 82 -4.29 -7.84 12.00
CA ARG A 82 -3.97 -7.56 13.40
C ARG A 82 -4.90 -6.52 13.99
N GLU A 83 -5.23 -6.69 15.27
CA GLU A 83 -5.88 -5.64 16.05
C GLU A 83 -4.94 -4.44 16.21
N THR A 84 -5.48 -3.24 16.00
CA THR A 84 -4.73 -1.98 16.15
C THR A 84 -4.11 -1.82 17.54
N ALA A 85 -4.77 -2.34 18.58
CA ALA A 85 -4.28 -2.30 19.96
C ALA A 85 -3.01 -3.13 20.18
N ASP A 86 -2.81 -4.18 19.37
CA ASP A 86 -1.67 -5.08 19.45
C ASP A 86 -0.50 -4.64 18.56
N VAL A 87 -0.65 -3.56 17.80
CA VAL A 87 0.38 -3.09 16.87
C VAL A 87 0.99 -1.77 17.34
N VAL A 88 2.31 -1.68 17.25
CA VAL A 88 3.04 -0.41 17.22
C VAL A 88 3.68 -0.26 15.85
N LEU A 89 3.34 0.83 15.18
CA LEU A 89 3.96 1.26 13.93
C LEU A 89 5.21 2.08 14.26
N HIS A 90 6.40 1.55 14.01
CA HIS A 90 7.66 2.21 14.37
C HIS A 90 8.19 3.04 13.20
N VAL A 91 8.19 4.35 13.38
CA VAL A 91 8.81 5.33 12.50
C VAL A 91 10.26 5.53 12.95
N LYS A 92 11.19 4.79 12.33
CA LYS A 92 12.62 4.82 12.67
C LYS A 92 13.27 6.16 12.29
N ASP A 93 14.43 6.45 12.89
CA ASP A 93 15.26 7.60 12.49
C ASP A 93 15.77 7.54 11.04
N THR A 94 15.77 6.37 10.41
CA THR A 94 16.04 6.25 8.97
C THR A 94 14.98 6.93 8.09
N ALA A 95 13.81 7.24 8.64
CA ALA A 95 12.73 8.00 7.99
C ALA A 95 12.81 9.51 8.28
N LYS A 96 13.83 9.98 9.02
CA LYS A 96 14.03 11.39 9.33
C LYS A 96 14.57 12.13 8.10
N ILE A 97 13.92 13.22 7.74
CA ILE A 97 14.35 14.16 6.70
C ILE A 97 14.34 15.58 7.26
N GLU A 98 14.84 16.52 6.47
CA GLU A 98 14.69 17.95 6.71
C GLU A 98 13.49 18.48 5.93
N VAL A 99 12.74 19.41 6.53
CA VAL A 99 11.66 20.11 5.83
C VAL A 99 12.23 20.84 4.60
N PRO A 100 11.68 20.63 3.39
CA PRO A 100 12.16 21.29 2.19
C PRO A 100 12.07 22.82 2.25
N GLU A 101 12.98 23.51 1.56
CA GLU A 101 12.99 24.97 1.36
C GLU A 101 11.74 25.52 0.65
N SER A 102 11.04 24.65 -0.08
CA SER A 102 9.84 25.00 -0.83
C SER A 102 8.70 25.35 0.14
N LYS A 103 8.09 26.52 -0.07
CA LYS A 103 7.05 27.08 0.81
C LYS A 103 5.83 26.17 0.92
N GLU A 104 5.59 25.36 -0.09
CA GLU A 104 4.53 24.36 -0.17
C GLU A 104 4.61 23.35 0.99
N PHE A 105 5.78 23.13 1.59
CA PHE A 105 6.00 22.24 2.74
C PHE A 105 6.10 22.95 4.09
N GLY A 106 5.86 24.27 4.16
CA GLY A 106 5.93 25.03 5.41
C GLY A 106 4.92 24.58 6.48
N PHE A 107 3.93 23.76 6.11
CA PHE A 107 3.04 23.12 7.07
C PHE A 107 3.74 22.03 7.90
N LEU A 108 4.96 21.60 7.56
CA LEU A 108 5.75 20.63 8.31
C LEU A 108 6.71 21.27 9.33
N GLY A 109 6.94 22.58 9.25
CA GLY A 109 7.93 23.30 10.05
C GLY A 109 8.66 24.38 9.25
N ALA A 110 9.71 24.95 9.83
CA ALA A 110 10.63 25.81 9.09
C ALA A 110 11.55 24.95 8.20
N PRO A 111 12.03 25.47 7.05
CA PRO A 111 13.04 24.79 6.26
C PRO A 111 14.25 24.35 7.10
N GLY A 112 14.69 23.11 6.92
CA GLY A 112 15.77 22.50 7.70
C GLY A 112 15.33 21.86 9.02
N ASP A 113 14.09 22.11 9.49
CA ASP A 113 13.59 21.44 10.69
C ASP A 113 13.53 19.92 10.47
N PRO A 114 13.81 19.11 11.52
CA PRO A 114 13.68 17.67 11.43
C PRO A 114 12.20 17.24 11.34
N VAL A 115 11.89 16.33 10.43
CA VAL A 115 10.58 15.66 10.36
C VAL A 115 10.76 14.18 10.08
N TRP A 116 10.01 13.33 10.77
CA TRP A 116 9.97 11.89 10.51
C TRP A 116 8.85 11.60 9.52
N LEU A 117 9.22 11.18 8.31
CA LEU A 117 8.30 11.04 7.19
C LEU A 117 8.26 9.58 6.70
N LEU A 118 7.11 8.92 6.85
CA LEU A 118 6.84 7.71 6.09
C LEU A 118 6.35 8.13 4.69
N PRO A 119 7.10 7.81 3.63
CA PRO A 119 6.83 8.36 2.30
C PRO A 119 5.66 7.66 1.61
N GLN A 120 4.95 8.41 0.75
CA GLN A 120 3.92 7.84 -0.13
C GLN A 120 4.48 6.76 -1.06
N VAL A 121 5.73 6.91 -1.51
CA VAL A 121 6.43 5.92 -2.34
C VAL A 121 7.26 5.01 -1.46
N GLN A 122 7.13 3.70 -1.65
CA GLN A 122 7.85 2.70 -0.85
C GLN A 122 9.36 2.92 -0.88
N GLN A 123 9.98 2.79 0.30
CA GLN A 123 11.43 2.78 0.46
C GLN A 123 11.83 1.56 1.28
N ALA A 124 12.90 0.88 0.86
CA ALA A 124 13.42 -0.27 1.58
C ALA A 124 13.91 0.14 2.97
N GLY A 125 13.59 -0.65 4.00
CA GLY A 125 13.98 -0.34 5.37
C GLY A 125 13.09 0.71 6.04
N VAL A 126 12.00 1.15 5.42
CA VAL A 126 11.06 2.14 5.96
C VAL A 126 9.66 1.52 5.99
N LEU A 127 8.97 1.68 7.12
CA LEU A 127 7.56 1.31 7.24
C LEU A 127 6.75 2.04 6.15
N TRP A 128 5.89 1.32 5.44
CA TRP A 128 5.11 1.87 4.33
C TRP A 128 3.61 1.63 4.57
N PRO A 129 2.95 2.52 5.34
CA PRO A 129 1.54 2.38 5.65
C PRO A 129 0.67 2.95 4.52
N GLY A 130 -0.32 2.17 4.12
CA GLY A 130 -1.41 2.56 3.25
C GLY A 130 -2.75 2.47 3.97
N TRP A 131 -3.82 2.78 3.25
CA TRP A 131 -5.18 2.42 3.62
C TRP A 131 -5.88 1.76 2.45
N ASN A 132 -6.68 0.74 2.75
CA ASN A 132 -7.36 -0.05 1.74
C ASN A 132 -8.83 -0.31 2.11
N SER A 133 -9.62 -0.60 1.09
CA SER A 133 -11.02 -1.06 1.18
C SER A 133 -11.25 -2.32 0.33
N GLN A 134 -10.17 -3.07 0.07
CA GLN A 134 -10.14 -4.23 -0.81
C GLN A 134 -10.37 -5.57 -0.08
N GLU A 135 -10.67 -5.53 1.22
CA GLU A 135 -11.12 -6.72 1.93
C GLU A 135 -12.36 -7.28 1.20
N PRO A 136 -12.41 -8.58 0.86
CA PRO A 136 -13.44 -9.12 -0.04
C PRO A 136 -14.89 -8.81 0.37
N GLU A 137 -15.22 -8.93 1.66
CA GLU A 137 -16.59 -8.65 2.13
C GLU A 137 -16.90 -7.15 2.09
N VAL A 138 -15.96 -6.29 2.50
CA VAL A 138 -16.07 -4.82 2.35
C VAL A 138 -16.29 -4.43 0.89
N ALA A 139 -15.46 -4.94 -0.03
CA ALA A 139 -15.53 -4.60 -1.45
C ALA A 139 -16.84 -5.08 -2.09
N ALA A 140 -17.38 -6.22 -1.63
CA ALA A 140 -18.64 -6.76 -2.12
C ALA A 140 -19.87 -6.05 -1.55
N SER A 141 -19.83 -5.63 -0.28
CA SER A 141 -21.01 -5.19 0.47
C SER A 141 -21.20 -3.69 0.58
N VAL A 142 -20.13 -2.88 0.56
CA VAL A 142 -20.23 -1.41 0.69
C VAL A 142 -20.85 -0.80 -0.56
N ASP A 143 -21.75 0.17 -0.38
CA ASP A 143 -22.51 0.81 -1.46
C ASP A 143 -21.65 1.78 -2.30
N ARG A 144 -20.99 2.74 -1.64
CA ARG A 144 -20.27 3.84 -2.32
C ARG A 144 -18.82 3.99 -1.90
N GLU A 145 -18.61 4.31 -0.63
CA GLU A 145 -17.28 4.61 -0.07
C GLU A 145 -17.27 4.31 1.43
N VAL A 146 -16.06 4.19 1.96
CA VAL A 146 -15.81 4.16 3.40
C VAL A 146 -15.45 5.58 3.82
N ASN A 147 -16.22 6.16 4.73
CA ASN A 147 -15.87 7.43 5.36
C ASN A 147 -14.81 7.18 6.44
N TRP A 148 -13.63 7.79 6.27
CA TRP A 148 -12.52 7.71 7.21
C TRP A 148 -12.35 9.04 7.94
N ARG A 149 -12.40 8.98 9.27
CA ARG A 149 -12.29 10.13 10.18
C ARG A 149 -11.09 10.02 11.09
N LEU A 150 -10.36 11.12 11.24
CA LEU A 150 -9.43 11.35 12.33
C LEU A 150 -10.16 12.11 13.43
N THR A 151 -10.24 11.52 14.62
CA THR A 151 -11.09 12.02 15.72
C THR A 151 -10.30 12.55 16.90
N SER A 152 -9.06 12.06 17.09
CA SER A 152 -8.12 12.57 18.09
C SER A 152 -6.70 12.35 17.61
N VAL A 153 -5.82 13.29 17.93
CA VAL A 153 -4.37 13.16 17.80
C VAL A 153 -3.75 13.46 19.15
N LYS A 154 -2.87 12.59 19.62
CA LYS A 154 -2.03 12.82 20.79
C LYS A 154 -0.60 12.45 20.47
N GLY A 155 0.34 13.32 20.84
CA GLY A 155 1.76 13.10 20.65
C GLY A 155 2.57 14.31 21.13
N PRO A 156 3.90 14.21 21.14
CA PRO A 156 4.79 15.30 21.54
C PRO A 156 4.86 16.45 20.53
N GLY A 157 4.53 16.19 19.26
CA GLY A 157 4.54 17.18 18.19
C GLY A 157 3.34 17.02 17.26
N ASP A 158 3.47 17.58 16.06
CA ASP A 158 2.41 17.59 15.06
C ASP A 158 2.35 16.28 14.28
N PHE A 159 1.15 15.95 13.80
CA PHE A 159 0.91 14.87 12.85
C PHE A 159 0.23 15.45 11.61
N VAL A 160 0.75 15.11 10.42
CA VAL A 160 0.12 15.46 9.14
C VAL A 160 0.15 14.25 8.20
N LEU A 161 -1.01 13.92 7.62
CA LEU A 161 -1.13 12.98 6.51
C LEU A 161 -1.43 13.77 5.23
N PHE A 162 -0.62 13.60 4.19
CA PHE A 162 -0.80 14.30 2.93
C PHE A 162 -0.41 13.46 1.72
N LEU A 163 -1.02 13.75 0.57
CA LEU A 163 -0.68 13.17 -0.71
C LEU A 163 0.26 14.09 -1.49
N ASN A 164 1.10 13.51 -2.34
CA ASN A 164 1.73 14.23 -3.43
C ASN A 164 0.61 14.70 -4.38
N GLY A 165 0.41 16.01 -4.51
CA GLY A 165 -0.55 16.57 -5.46
C GLY A 165 0.10 16.97 -6.78
N SER A 166 -0.69 17.59 -7.64
CA SER A 166 -0.26 18.05 -8.97
C SER A 166 0.92 19.01 -8.86
N PHE A 167 1.87 18.87 -9.79
CA PHE A 167 3.07 19.71 -9.88
C PHE A 167 3.90 19.81 -8.58
N GLY A 168 3.78 18.83 -7.68
CA GLY A 168 4.52 18.81 -6.42
C GLY A 168 3.86 19.57 -5.27
N THR A 169 2.66 20.14 -5.45
CA THR A 169 1.92 20.78 -4.35
C THR A 169 1.28 19.71 -3.46
N PRO A 170 1.60 19.64 -2.16
CA PRO A 170 1.01 18.65 -1.28
C PRO A 170 -0.50 18.85 -1.08
N LYS A 171 -1.27 17.76 -1.07
CA LYS A 171 -2.69 17.76 -0.67
C LYS A 171 -2.81 17.17 0.72
N ILE A 172 -3.05 18.03 1.72
CA ILE A 172 -3.25 17.60 3.10
C ILE A 172 -4.59 16.85 3.21
N LEU A 173 -4.57 15.67 3.81
CA LEU A 173 -5.77 14.88 4.14
C LEU A 173 -6.15 15.08 5.60
N PHE A 174 -5.17 14.96 6.50
CA PHE A 174 -5.34 15.23 7.92
C PHE A 174 -4.21 16.08 8.47
N ASP A 175 -4.54 17.05 9.31
CA ASP A 175 -3.59 17.89 10.05
C ASP A 175 -4.03 17.96 11.51
N GLY A 176 -3.28 17.30 12.40
CA GLY A 176 -3.62 17.17 13.82
C GLY A 176 -3.67 18.49 14.61
N ARG A 177 -3.22 19.60 14.01
CA ARG A 177 -3.30 20.95 14.60
C ARG A 177 -4.63 21.66 14.31
N LYS A 178 -5.37 21.19 13.31
CA LYS A 178 -6.67 21.75 12.93
C LYS A 178 -7.76 21.16 13.81
N GLU A 179 -8.94 21.77 13.75
CA GLU A 179 -10.12 21.27 14.46
C GLU A 179 -10.40 19.80 14.08
N LEU A 180 -10.82 19.02 15.07
CA LEU A 180 -11.18 17.62 14.94
C LEU A 180 -12.67 17.45 15.28
N PRO A 181 -13.38 16.50 14.65
CA PRO A 181 -12.86 15.50 13.71
C PRO A 181 -12.62 16.06 12.30
N GLN A 182 -11.70 15.42 11.57
CA GLN A 182 -11.50 15.62 10.13
C GLN A 182 -11.89 14.35 9.38
N GLU A 183 -12.30 14.47 8.12
CA GLU A 183 -12.79 13.33 7.34
C GLU A 183 -12.35 13.34 5.87
N THR A 184 -12.25 12.14 5.31
CA THR A 184 -12.03 11.89 3.90
C THR A 184 -12.73 10.60 3.47
N GLY A 185 -13.04 10.48 2.18
CA GLY A 185 -13.62 9.26 1.59
C GLY A 185 -12.53 8.31 1.11
N ILE A 186 -12.75 7.00 1.31
CA ILE A 186 -11.97 5.93 0.70
C ILE A 186 -12.90 5.21 -0.27
N GLU A 187 -12.62 5.32 -1.57
CA GLU A 187 -13.38 4.62 -2.61
C GLU A 187 -13.41 3.12 -2.34
N VAL A 188 -14.53 2.46 -2.63
CA VAL A 188 -14.61 0.99 -2.50
C VAL A 188 -13.63 0.32 -3.46
N ASN A 189 -13.02 -0.78 -3.01
CA ASN A 189 -12.04 -1.54 -3.79
C ASN A 189 -10.77 -0.72 -4.15
N SER A 190 -10.40 0.24 -3.30
CA SER A 190 -9.22 1.08 -3.49
C SER A 190 -8.11 0.76 -2.49
N HIS A 191 -6.89 1.09 -2.90
CA HIS A 191 -5.66 0.99 -2.12
C HIS A 191 -4.87 2.26 -2.36
N VAL A 192 -4.58 3.01 -1.30
CA VAL A 192 -3.89 4.30 -1.40
C VAL A 192 -2.77 4.40 -0.38
N HIS A 193 -1.68 5.05 -0.77
CA HIS A 193 -0.61 5.47 0.12
C HIS A 193 -0.53 7.00 0.17
N GLY A 194 -0.02 7.50 1.30
CA GLY A 194 0.26 8.91 1.53
C GLY A 194 1.52 9.09 2.34
N ASN A 195 1.90 10.35 2.53
CA ASN A 195 3.02 10.74 3.36
C ASN A 195 2.53 10.99 4.79
N TRP A 196 3.07 10.24 5.76
CA TRP A 196 2.76 10.39 7.18
C TRP A 196 3.92 11.10 7.88
N ALA A 197 3.69 12.32 8.34
CA ALA A 197 4.70 13.19 8.93
C ALA A 197 4.48 13.39 10.42
N PHE A 198 5.58 13.34 11.19
CA PHE A 198 5.62 13.60 12.62
C PHE A 198 6.78 14.55 12.92
N THR A 199 6.54 15.64 13.65
CA THR A 199 7.55 16.69 13.86
C THR A 199 8.44 16.47 15.08
N GLU A 200 8.06 15.59 16.01
CA GLU A 200 8.83 15.31 17.23
C GLU A 200 8.93 13.80 17.50
N PRO A 201 10.02 13.30 18.11
CA PRO A 201 10.13 11.91 18.52
C PRO A 201 9.29 11.65 19.77
N GLY A 202 8.51 10.56 19.77
CA GLY A 202 7.70 10.12 20.91
C GLY A 202 6.54 9.25 20.49
N THR A 203 5.67 8.89 21.43
CA THR A 203 4.52 8.03 21.14
C THR A 203 3.37 8.88 20.64
N TYR A 204 2.83 8.51 19.48
CA TYR A 204 1.62 9.11 18.92
C TYR A 204 0.45 8.13 18.97
N LEU A 205 -0.72 8.64 19.35
CA LEU A 205 -1.99 7.93 19.34
C LEU A 205 -2.96 8.69 18.44
N LEU A 206 -3.39 8.05 17.35
CA LEU A 206 -4.33 8.60 16.39
C LEU A 206 -5.64 7.82 16.48
N ASP A 207 -6.69 8.43 17.03
CA ASP A 207 -8.01 7.78 17.05
C ASP A 207 -8.68 7.96 15.69
N VAL A 208 -8.89 6.85 15.00
CA VAL A 208 -9.48 6.79 13.67
C VAL A 208 -10.83 6.09 13.71
N ARG A 209 -11.77 6.56 12.90
CA ARG A 209 -13.09 5.97 12.73
C ARG A 209 -13.35 5.70 11.27
N MET A 210 -13.71 4.47 10.94
CA MET A 210 -14.17 4.11 9.60
C MET A 210 -15.63 3.67 9.66
N SER A 211 -16.45 4.24 8.79
CA SER A 211 -17.87 3.93 8.67
C SER A 211 -18.29 3.79 7.22
N ALA A 212 -19.26 2.93 6.95
CA ALA A 212 -19.81 2.74 5.62
C ALA A 212 -21.28 2.34 5.70
N LYS A 213 -22.01 2.61 4.62
CA LYS A 213 -23.35 2.05 4.37
C LYS A 213 -23.19 0.89 3.38
N THR A 214 -23.80 -0.25 3.70
CA THR A 214 -23.83 -1.43 2.83
C THR A 214 -25.01 -1.36 1.85
N LYS A 215 -24.94 -2.14 0.77
CA LYS A 215 -25.97 -2.22 -0.28
C LYS A 215 -27.34 -2.67 0.24
N ASP A 216 -27.38 -3.39 1.35
CA ASP A 216 -28.61 -3.77 2.06
C ASP A 216 -29.18 -2.65 2.95
N GLY A 217 -28.54 -1.48 2.97
CA GLY A 217 -28.99 -0.30 3.69
C GLY A 217 -28.46 -0.18 5.12
N LYS A 218 -27.77 -1.19 5.66
CA LYS A 218 -27.21 -1.15 7.02
C LYS A 218 -26.03 -0.17 7.10
N SER A 219 -25.84 0.41 8.28
CA SER A 219 -24.71 1.28 8.57
C SER A 219 -23.78 0.60 9.55
N HIS A 220 -22.49 0.64 9.24
CA HIS A 220 -21.43 0.05 10.05
C HIS A 220 -20.41 1.12 10.44
N ARG A 221 -19.85 1.01 11.65
CA ARG A 221 -18.86 1.96 12.17
C ARG A 221 -17.97 1.29 13.19
N SER A 222 -16.67 1.57 13.13
CA SER A 222 -15.71 1.18 14.15
C SER A 222 -14.72 2.30 14.39
N GLU A 223 -14.37 2.53 15.65
CA GLU A 223 -13.35 3.49 16.10
C GLU A 223 -12.22 2.73 16.80
N ARG A 224 -10.98 3.05 16.44
CA ARG A 224 -9.77 2.39 16.89
C ARG A 224 -8.63 3.39 17.02
N THR A 225 -7.59 3.03 17.78
CA THR A 225 -6.40 3.85 17.92
C THR A 225 -5.25 3.26 17.12
N LEU A 226 -4.70 4.03 16.19
CA LEU A 226 -3.40 3.73 15.60
C LEU A 226 -2.30 4.24 16.52
N ARG A 227 -1.31 3.40 16.79
CA ARG A 227 -0.23 3.69 17.72
C ARG A 227 1.09 3.72 16.99
N PHE A 228 1.75 4.86 17.04
CA PHE A 228 3.06 5.06 16.44
C PHE A 228 4.12 5.30 17.51
N SER A 229 5.30 4.72 17.30
CA SER A 229 6.53 5.09 18.00
C SER A 229 7.41 5.84 17.02
N VAL A 230 7.70 7.11 17.27
CA VAL A 230 8.50 7.96 16.37
C VAL A 230 9.90 8.19 16.92
N GLY A 231 10.90 8.03 16.06
CA GLY A 231 12.30 8.30 16.36
C GLY A 231 13.03 7.20 17.13
N PRO A 232 14.09 7.54 17.88
CA PRO A 232 15.06 6.58 18.41
C PRO A 232 14.63 5.88 19.71
N GLN A 233 13.42 6.15 20.21
CA GLN A 233 12.92 5.53 21.44
C GLN A 233 12.65 4.02 21.25
N ASP A 234 12.62 3.26 22.36
CA ASP A 234 12.12 1.88 22.34
C ASP A 234 10.63 1.85 21.98
N PRO A 235 10.23 1.26 20.84
CA PRO A 235 8.84 1.22 20.40
C PRO A 235 7.92 0.45 21.35
N ARG A 236 8.46 -0.46 22.18
CA ARG A 236 7.65 -1.21 23.14
C ARG A 236 7.03 -0.31 24.22
N ARG A 237 7.60 0.87 24.46
CA ARG A 237 7.03 1.86 25.39
C ARG A 237 5.68 2.41 24.92
N ALA A 238 5.40 2.39 23.62
CA ALA A 238 4.14 2.88 23.10
C ALA A 238 2.94 2.03 23.56
N PHE A 239 3.13 0.73 23.84
CA PHE A 239 2.04 -0.17 24.28
C PHE A 239 1.41 0.21 25.61
N VAL A 240 2.08 0.99 26.45
CA VAL A 240 1.53 1.43 27.75
C VAL A 240 0.88 2.82 27.66
N ALA A 241 0.95 3.48 26.50
CA ALA A 241 0.29 4.76 26.28
C ALA A 241 -1.22 4.56 26.09
N LYS A 242 -2.00 5.28 26.90
CA LYS A 242 -3.47 5.18 26.95
C LYS A 242 -4.12 6.15 25.97
N SER A 243 -5.02 5.65 25.12
CA SER A 243 -5.82 6.50 24.23
C SER A 243 -7.17 6.91 24.83
N PRO A 244 -7.78 8.04 24.42
CA PRO A 244 -9.19 8.35 24.73
C PRO A 244 -10.18 7.31 24.22
N ALA A 245 -9.98 6.74 23.02
CA ALA A 245 -10.87 5.72 22.47
C ALA A 245 -10.87 4.42 23.29
N GLU A 246 -9.74 4.03 23.88
CA GLU A 246 -9.64 2.87 24.81
C GLU A 246 -10.45 3.08 26.11
N LYS A 247 -10.82 4.32 26.48
CA LYS A 247 -11.73 4.57 27.61
C LYS A 247 -13.21 4.38 27.25
N ARG A 248 -13.56 4.34 25.96
CA ARG A 248 -14.95 4.28 25.48
C ARG A 248 -15.45 2.87 25.15
N THR A 249 -14.67 1.82 25.43
CA THR A 249 -15.09 0.42 25.32
C THR A 249 -16.11 0.05 26.42
N THR A 250 -17.31 0.61 26.29
CA THR A 250 -18.56 -0.05 26.69
C THR A 250 -18.91 -1.05 25.56
N PRO A 251 -19.60 -2.18 25.84
CA PRO A 251 -19.98 -3.12 24.79
C PRO A 251 -20.74 -2.41 23.66
N PRO A 252 -20.56 -2.79 22.38
CA PRO A 252 -21.38 -2.24 21.30
C PRO A 252 -22.84 -2.55 21.60
N ILE A 253 -23.63 -1.51 21.86
CA ILE A 253 -25.09 -1.63 21.90
C ILE A 253 -25.54 -1.82 20.46
N ASP A 254 -26.05 -3.01 20.14
CA ASP A 254 -27.01 -3.19 19.07
C ASP A 254 -28.24 -2.35 19.41
N ALA A 255 -28.28 -1.09 18.97
CA ALA A 255 -29.52 -0.32 18.93
C ALA A 255 -29.39 0.84 17.96
N ASP A 256 -30.14 0.72 16.87
CA ASP A 256 -30.97 1.75 16.28
C ASP A 256 -31.09 3.03 17.14
N THR A 257 -30.25 4.02 16.87
CA THR A 257 -30.51 5.42 17.25
C THR A 257 -29.95 6.28 16.14
N ALA A 258 -30.84 6.73 15.27
CA ALA A 258 -30.57 7.82 14.35
C ALA A 258 -30.15 9.06 15.15
N GLU A 259 -28.92 9.53 14.96
CA GLU A 259 -28.56 10.90 15.32
C GLU A 259 -29.30 11.87 14.37
N PRO A 260 -29.75 13.04 14.85
CA PRO A 260 -30.59 13.94 14.08
C PRO A 260 -29.81 14.51 12.88
N SER A 261 -30.49 14.51 11.73
CA SER A 261 -30.02 15.12 10.49
C SER A 261 -29.97 16.64 10.65
N ASP A 262 -28.79 17.23 10.81
CA ASP A 262 -28.60 18.66 10.59
C ASP A 262 -28.63 18.94 9.08
N THR A 263 -29.83 19.01 8.52
CA THR A 263 -30.08 19.67 7.24
C THR A 263 -30.02 21.17 7.45
N ASN A 264 -28.89 21.80 7.16
CA ASN A 264 -28.79 23.12 6.52
C ASN A 264 -27.32 23.57 6.40
N GLY A 265 -26.71 23.26 5.26
CA GLY A 265 -25.46 23.85 4.78
C GLY A 265 -25.36 23.62 3.26
N PRO A 266 -24.96 24.60 2.45
CA PRO A 266 -25.07 24.49 1.00
C PRO A 266 -24.14 23.40 0.48
N ALA A 267 -24.66 22.53 -0.40
CA ALA A 267 -23.90 21.51 -1.08
C ALA A 267 -22.78 22.14 -1.92
N ALA A 268 -21.52 21.90 -1.53
CA ALA A 268 -20.37 22.22 -2.34
C ALA A 268 -20.22 21.14 -3.45
N PRO A 269 -19.94 21.52 -4.71
CA PRO A 269 -19.92 20.58 -5.81
C PRO A 269 -18.72 19.64 -5.80
N LEU A 270 -19.02 18.35 -5.82
CA LEU A 270 -18.16 17.20 -6.13
C LEU A 270 -17.65 17.25 -7.57
N TRP A 271 -16.33 17.25 -7.82
CA TRP A 271 -15.75 16.68 -9.04
C TRP A 271 -14.27 16.19 -8.88
N TRP A 272 -14.06 14.99 -9.44
CA TRP A 272 -12.84 14.32 -9.97
C TRP A 272 -11.91 13.50 -9.06
N GLY A 273 -11.68 12.26 -9.54
CA GLY A 273 -10.37 11.65 -9.42
C GLY A 273 -10.17 10.18 -9.83
N ALA A 274 -10.84 9.66 -10.87
CA ALA A 274 -10.38 8.42 -11.50
C ALA A 274 -8.99 8.62 -12.12
N GLY A 275 -8.05 7.72 -11.83
CA GLY A 275 -6.87 7.46 -12.66
C GLY A 275 -5.51 7.82 -12.05
N VAL A 276 -4.93 6.89 -11.29
CA VAL A 276 -3.49 6.60 -11.40
C VAL A 276 -3.30 5.08 -11.39
N ALA A 277 -3.62 4.46 -12.52
CA ALA A 277 -2.98 3.22 -12.94
C ALA A 277 -2.03 3.57 -14.08
N ALA A 278 -0.79 3.07 -13.98
CA ALA A 278 0.29 3.11 -14.97
C ALA A 278 1.03 4.46 -15.20
N ALA A 279 2.16 4.62 -14.50
CA ALA A 279 3.37 5.23 -15.06
C ALA A 279 4.61 4.82 -14.23
N VAL A 280 5.05 3.57 -14.39
CA VAL A 280 6.46 3.20 -14.17
C VAL A 280 7.15 3.36 -15.52
N VAL A 281 8.41 3.85 -15.52
CA VAL A 281 9.27 4.30 -16.64
C VAL A 281 9.09 5.81 -16.91
N ALA A 282 10.01 6.74 -16.62
CA ALA A 282 11.46 6.67 -16.50
C ALA A 282 12.02 7.83 -15.64
N VAL A 283 12.82 7.52 -14.61
CA VAL A 283 13.83 8.45 -14.05
C VAL A 283 15.20 7.78 -13.89
N ALA A 284 15.43 6.63 -14.55
CA ALA A 284 16.75 5.98 -14.58
C ALA A 284 17.71 6.56 -15.67
N ALA A 285 17.36 7.63 -16.37
CA ALA A 285 18.13 8.14 -17.52
C ALA A 285 18.87 9.47 -17.31
N THR A 286 18.80 10.11 -16.12
CA THR A 286 19.49 11.40 -15.89
C THR A 286 20.78 11.29 -15.05
N LEU A 287 21.10 10.11 -14.49
CA LEU A 287 22.35 9.91 -13.74
C LEU A 287 23.49 9.26 -14.54
N THR A 288 23.26 8.79 -15.76
CA THR A 288 24.33 8.32 -16.68
C THR A 288 24.78 9.38 -17.69
N TRP A 289 23.99 10.43 -17.93
CA TRP A 289 24.38 11.50 -18.87
C TRP A 289 25.37 12.52 -18.27
N ARG A 290 25.45 12.62 -16.93
CA ARG A 290 26.34 13.58 -16.25
C ARG A 290 27.73 13.05 -15.91
N ARG A 291 28.01 11.75 -16.14
CA ARG A 291 29.35 11.14 -15.97
C ARG A 291 30.12 10.90 -17.27
N GLY A 292 29.49 11.05 -18.44
CA GLY A 292 30.13 10.80 -19.75
C GLY A 292 30.82 12.01 -20.40
N ARG A 293 30.62 13.24 -19.91
CA ARG A 293 31.08 14.45 -20.60
C ARG A 293 32.40 15.06 -20.10
N ASN A 294 33.08 14.40 -19.14
CA ASN A 294 34.35 14.89 -18.56
C ASN A 294 35.57 13.97 -18.84
N ARG A 295 35.48 13.07 -19.80
CA ARG A 295 36.62 12.28 -20.31
C ARG A 295 36.75 12.49 -21.81
N GLY A 296 37.38 13.59 -22.20
CA GLY A 296 37.58 13.92 -23.62
C GLY A 296 38.25 15.27 -23.88
N ARG A 297 39.33 15.60 -23.16
CA ARG A 297 40.33 16.58 -23.61
C ARG A 297 41.72 16.00 -23.30
N THR A 298 42.16 15.08 -24.14
CA THR A 298 43.57 14.69 -24.25
C THR A 298 44.29 15.75 -25.08
N ALA A 299 45.41 16.24 -24.54
CA ALA A 299 46.34 17.14 -25.19
C ALA A 299 47.01 16.48 -26.41
N PRO A 300 47.41 17.24 -27.45
CA PRO A 300 48.16 16.68 -28.57
C PRO A 300 49.63 16.45 -28.22
N SER A 301 50.13 15.26 -28.56
CA SER A 301 51.52 14.85 -28.46
C SER A 301 52.38 15.47 -29.57
N ARG A 302 53.60 15.83 -29.20
CA ARG A 302 54.70 16.36 -30.02
C ARG A 302 55.52 15.21 -30.64
N ALA A 303 55.75 15.27 -31.95
CA ALA A 303 56.88 14.76 -32.76
C ALA A 303 56.35 14.65 -34.22
N GLU A 304 56.99 15.09 -35.30
CA GLU A 304 58.36 15.54 -35.57
C GLU A 304 58.33 16.13 -37.00
N ASN A 305 59.02 17.25 -37.23
CA ASN A 305 59.79 17.48 -38.46
C ASN A 305 60.69 18.69 -38.25
N ALA A 306 61.99 18.42 -38.34
CA ALA A 306 63.06 19.38 -38.28
C ALA A 306 63.13 20.22 -39.57
N ALA A 307 63.59 21.45 -39.42
CA ALA A 307 64.57 22.15 -40.28
C ALA A 307 64.27 23.65 -40.41
N ARG A 308 65.23 24.41 -39.89
CA ARG A 308 65.86 25.64 -40.44
C ARG A 308 65.64 26.95 -39.68
N GLU A 309 66.81 27.43 -39.24
CA GLU A 309 67.35 28.80 -39.37
C GLU A 309 66.66 29.89 -38.55
N GLU A 310 67.35 30.40 -37.52
CA GLU A 310 67.91 31.78 -37.48
C GLU A 310 66.84 32.79 -37.06
N GLY A 311 66.99 33.71 -36.11
CA GLY A 311 68.07 34.23 -35.30
C GLY A 311 67.46 35.37 -34.48
N GLU A 312 68.11 35.71 -33.37
CA GLU A 312 68.21 37.04 -32.76
C GLU A 312 67.03 38.04 -32.80
N GLY A 313 66.71 38.59 -31.62
CA GLY A 313 66.70 40.05 -31.47
C GLY A 313 65.38 40.71 -31.07
N GLN A 314 65.44 41.30 -29.87
CA GLN A 314 64.69 42.46 -29.35
C GLN A 314 63.29 42.21 -28.77
#